data_AF-A0A8X6QP34-F1
#
_entry.id   AF-A0A8X6QP34-F1
#
_cell.length_a   1.000
_cell.length_b   1.000
_cell.length_c   1.000
_cell.angle_alpha   90.00
_cell.angle_beta   90.00
_cell.angle_gamma   90.00
#
_symmetry.space_group_name_H-M   'P 1'
#
loop_
_entity.id
_entity.type
_entity.pdbx_description
1 polymer ?
#
loop_
_entity_poly.entity_id
_entity_poly.type
_entity_poly.pdbx_seq_one_letter_code
_entity_poly.pdbx_strand_id
1 'polypeptide(L)'
;MNNEAIAICLPSFNRNRQRFKNNLVENTVLGKASCRLFHRRRNMLLLFIFCSFLSSITVIQNAPIPLEMVDMTYTFDETTLYWPTQKKFELVVIENGTQEEGYWLQMEEYFSGIHVGTHMDAPCHFAKGRWSVDQIPLSHLTAPAAVIDITKKAEEDRDALVQVDDFEKWEMMSGQSLDGTIIMIRSGWGKRWNDKEAFIGTPDNDTTKFHYPGISKEAAQWLMDNRNVYGVGTDTLSLDNGPSQELMAHRIILDKNVYGLENVANMDMLPIYGATLYVMPMKIGNASGAPTRIIAVFPKILFTKDGTTATERSLREIIIFNK
;
A
#
# COMPACT_ATOMS: atom_id res chain seq x y z
N MET A 1 -66.67 35.42 19.58
CA MET A 1 -66.50 35.04 21.00
C MET A 1 -66.82 33.56 21.14
N ASN A 2 -66.07 32.90 21.99
CA ASN A 2 -66.11 31.58 22.65
C ASN A 2 -67.42 30.76 22.60
N ASN A 3 -67.46 29.41 22.71
CA ASN A 3 -66.46 28.32 22.60
C ASN A 3 -67.21 26.96 22.40
N GLU A 4 -66.46 25.90 22.04
CA GLU A 4 -66.47 24.47 22.48
C GLU A 4 -67.63 23.91 23.39
N ALA A 5 -67.98 22.61 23.45
CA ALA A 5 -67.31 21.36 23.06
C ALA A 5 -68.24 20.10 23.01
N ILE A 6 -67.74 18.97 22.47
CA ILE A 6 -67.94 17.54 22.90
C ILE A 6 -69.41 17.00 23.01
N ALA A 7 -69.95 16.29 21.98
CA ALA A 7 -70.06 14.80 21.82
C ALA A 7 -71.26 14.15 22.60
N ILE A 8 -71.69 12.87 22.53
CA ILE A 8 -71.37 11.56 21.87
C ILE A 8 -72.68 10.66 21.92
N CYS A 9 -72.95 9.45 21.38
CA CYS A 9 -72.24 8.37 20.64
C CYS A 9 -73.17 7.56 19.64
N LEU A 10 -73.52 6.27 19.94
CA LEU A 10 -73.98 5.17 19.04
C LEU A 10 -74.80 4.09 19.83
N PRO A 11 -75.24 2.88 19.34
CA PRO A 11 -75.13 2.22 18.00
C PRO A 11 -76.32 1.36 17.43
N SER A 12 -76.37 1.19 16.08
CA SER A 12 -76.78 -0.05 15.33
C SER A 12 -78.27 -0.53 15.37
N PHE A 13 -78.86 -1.31 14.43
CA PHE A 13 -78.48 -1.90 13.11
C PHE A 13 -79.81 -2.12 12.27
N ASN A 14 -80.04 -2.94 11.22
CA ASN A 14 -79.33 -4.04 10.54
C ASN A 14 -79.57 -4.04 8.98
N ARG A 15 -80.12 -5.11 8.35
CA ARG A 15 -80.12 -5.34 6.87
C ARG A 15 -81.22 -6.26 6.33
N ASN A 16 -81.68 -6.01 5.09
CA ASN A 16 -81.59 -6.92 3.92
C ASN A 16 -82.02 -6.17 2.62
N ARG A 17 -81.32 -6.25 1.48
CA ARG A 17 -81.06 -7.37 0.53
C ARG A 17 -82.33 -7.83 -0.23
N GLN A 18 -82.34 -8.23 -1.51
CA GLN A 18 -81.39 -8.18 -2.65
C GLN A 18 -82.13 -8.69 -3.91
N ARG A 19 -82.00 -8.06 -5.09
CA ARG A 19 -82.11 -8.76 -6.41
C ARG A 19 -81.67 -7.93 -7.63
N PHE A 20 -82.02 -6.65 -7.70
CA PHE A 20 -81.87 -5.83 -8.93
C PHE A 20 -80.46 -5.33 -9.30
N LYS A 21 -79.39 -5.70 -8.58
CA LYS A 21 -78.03 -5.15 -8.82
C LYS A 21 -77.07 -6.03 -9.63
N ASN A 22 -77.42 -7.28 -9.95
CA ASN A 22 -76.42 -8.23 -10.47
C ASN A 22 -75.98 -7.94 -11.92
N ASN A 23 -76.92 -7.76 -12.86
CA ASN A 23 -76.61 -7.68 -14.30
C ASN A 23 -75.82 -6.43 -14.75
N LEU A 24 -75.67 -5.41 -13.89
CA LEU A 24 -74.89 -4.20 -14.16
C LEU A 24 -73.42 -4.30 -13.68
N VAL A 25 -73.10 -5.28 -12.83
CA VAL A 25 -71.77 -5.39 -12.20
C VAL A 25 -70.82 -6.25 -13.02
N GLU A 26 -71.28 -7.35 -13.63
CA GLU A 26 -70.39 -8.29 -14.34
C GLU A 26 -69.66 -7.62 -15.52
N ASN A 27 -70.37 -6.83 -16.34
CA ASN A 27 -69.79 -6.09 -17.46
C ASN A 27 -68.77 -5.02 -17.01
N THR A 28 -68.89 -4.43 -15.81
CA THR A 28 -67.88 -3.50 -15.28
C THR A 28 -66.70 -4.21 -14.60
N VAL A 29 -66.89 -5.43 -14.09
CA VAL A 29 -65.81 -6.24 -13.51
C VAL A 29 -64.90 -6.81 -14.61
N LEU A 30 -65.46 -7.37 -15.69
CA LEU A 30 -64.66 -7.93 -16.80
C LEU A 30 -63.75 -6.88 -17.47
N GLY A 31 -64.29 -5.70 -17.77
CA GLY A 31 -63.48 -4.60 -18.34
C GLY A 31 -62.36 -4.12 -17.40
N LYS A 32 -62.63 -4.01 -16.10
CA LYS A 32 -61.62 -3.60 -15.10
C LYS A 32 -60.58 -4.69 -14.82
N ALA A 33 -60.96 -5.97 -14.88
CA ALA A 33 -60.04 -7.10 -14.75
C ALA A 33 -59.07 -7.15 -15.95
N SER A 34 -59.60 -7.07 -17.18
CA SER A 34 -58.80 -7.05 -18.40
C SER A 34 -57.81 -5.88 -18.42
N CYS A 35 -58.28 -4.66 -18.13
CA CYS A 35 -57.41 -3.47 -18.10
C CYS A 35 -56.31 -3.57 -17.02
N ARG A 36 -56.61 -4.10 -15.82
CA ARG A 36 -55.60 -4.34 -14.77
C ARG A 36 -54.58 -5.42 -15.16
N LEU A 37 -55.01 -6.50 -15.81
CA LEU A 37 -54.10 -7.53 -16.35
C LEU A 37 -53.19 -6.96 -17.45
N PHE A 38 -53.73 -6.12 -18.33
CA PHE A 38 -52.95 -5.46 -19.39
C PHE A 38 -51.91 -4.50 -18.81
N HIS A 39 -52.27 -3.67 -17.82
CA HIS A 39 -51.32 -2.79 -17.14
C HIS A 39 -50.25 -3.56 -16.36
N ARG A 40 -50.63 -4.64 -15.65
CA ARG A 40 -49.67 -5.46 -14.89
C ARG A 40 -48.68 -6.17 -15.82
N ARG A 41 -49.15 -6.68 -16.97
CA ARG A 41 -48.28 -7.23 -18.03
C ARG A 41 -47.38 -6.16 -18.65
N ARG A 42 -47.89 -4.95 -18.95
CA ARG A 42 -47.07 -3.88 -19.55
C ARG A 42 -45.98 -3.39 -18.59
N ASN A 43 -46.29 -3.25 -17.31
CA ASN A 43 -45.28 -2.88 -16.29
C ASN A 43 -44.28 -4.01 -16.05
N MET A 44 -44.70 -5.27 -16.06
CA MET A 44 -43.77 -6.40 -15.92
C MET A 44 -42.87 -6.55 -17.16
N LEU A 45 -43.39 -6.29 -18.37
CA LEU A 45 -42.60 -6.28 -19.60
C LEU A 45 -41.61 -5.11 -19.63
N LEU A 46 -42.03 -3.90 -19.20
CA LEU A 46 -41.13 -2.76 -19.04
C LEU A 46 -40.05 -3.04 -17.98
N LEU A 47 -40.39 -3.70 -16.87
CA LEU A 47 -39.40 -4.09 -15.86
C LEU A 47 -38.43 -5.14 -16.41
N PHE A 48 -38.91 -6.13 -17.17
CA PHE A 48 -38.04 -7.10 -17.86
C PHE A 48 -37.13 -6.43 -18.89
N ILE A 49 -37.62 -5.47 -19.67
CA ILE A 49 -36.82 -4.69 -20.61
C ILE A 49 -35.77 -3.84 -19.87
N PHE A 50 -36.14 -3.22 -18.74
CA PHE A 50 -35.21 -2.43 -17.93
C PHE A 50 -34.13 -3.31 -17.29
N CYS A 51 -34.50 -4.49 -16.76
CA CYS A 51 -33.57 -5.48 -16.25
C CYS A 51 -32.68 -6.10 -17.35
N SER A 52 -33.21 -6.32 -18.56
CA SER A 52 -32.39 -6.82 -19.68
C SER A 52 -31.49 -5.75 -20.30
N PHE A 53 -31.86 -4.46 -20.22
CA PHE A 53 -30.94 -3.36 -20.50
C PHE A 53 -29.84 -3.27 -19.44
N LEU A 54 -30.15 -3.48 -18.15
CA LEU A 54 -29.15 -3.56 -17.08
C LEU A 54 -28.22 -4.78 -17.22
N SER A 55 -28.72 -5.94 -17.67
CA SER A 55 -27.87 -7.08 -18.05
C SER A 55 -27.23 -6.92 -19.44
N SER A 56 -27.53 -5.82 -20.14
CA SER A 56 -26.86 -5.37 -21.37
C SER A 56 -25.97 -4.15 -21.10
N ILE A 57 -25.58 -3.91 -19.84
CA ILE A 57 -24.28 -3.30 -19.57
C ILE A 57 -23.27 -4.25 -20.20
N THR A 58 -22.77 -3.86 -21.38
CA THR A 58 -21.63 -4.51 -21.99
C THR A 58 -20.54 -4.58 -20.94
N VAL A 59 -20.04 -5.77 -20.64
CA VAL A 59 -18.72 -5.89 -20.04
C VAL A 59 -17.77 -5.39 -21.12
N ILE A 60 -17.54 -4.08 -21.12
CA ILE A 60 -16.38 -3.49 -21.77
C ILE A 60 -15.22 -4.18 -21.06
N GLN A 61 -14.59 -5.11 -21.75
CA GLN A 61 -13.28 -5.62 -21.37
C GLN A 61 -12.32 -4.45 -21.56
N ASN A 62 -12.32 -3.54 -20.58
CA ASN A 62 -11.33 -2.50 -20.46
C ASN A 62 -9.99 -3.21 -20.55
N ALA A 63 -9.20 -2.87 -21.58
CA ALA A 63 -7.84 -3.39 -21.68
C ALA A 63 -7.16 -3.13 -20.32
N PRO A 64 -6.50 -4.13 -19.72
CA PRO A 64 -5.97 -4.00 -18.38
C PRO A 64 -5.08 -2.75 -18.33
N ILE A 65 -5.34 -1.86 -17.38
CA ILE A 65 -4.57 -0.62 -17.21
C ILE A 65 -3.10 -1.05 -17.15
N PRO A 66 -2.24 -0.63 -18.10
CA PRO A 66 -0.87 -1.10 -18.13
C PRO A 66 -0.21 -0.76 -16.80
N LEU A 67 0.42 -1.74 -16.17
CA LEU A 67 1.08 -1.55 -14.89
C LEU A 67 2.57 -1.28 -15.13
N GLU A 68 3.10 -0.36 -14.34
CA GLU A 68 4.53 -0.22 -14.15
C GLU A 68 4.93 -1.09 -12.95
N MET A 69 6.08 -1.76 -13.07
CA MET A 69 6.66 -2.57 -11.99
C MET A 69 8.09 -2.09 -11.78
N VAL A 70 8.37 -1.56 -10.59
CA VAL A 70 9.70 -1.10 -10.20
C VAL A 70 10.30 -2.12 -9.24
N ASP A 71 11.47 -2.60 -9.61
CA ASP A 71 12.32 -3.38 -8.71
C ASP A 71 13.04 -2.43 -7.76
N MET A 72 12.76 -2.54 -6.47
CA MET A 72 13.26 -1.63 -5.43
C MET A 72 14.41 -2.25 -4.62
N THR A 73 15.18 -3.12 -5.26
CA THR A 73 16.18 -3.97 -4.62
C THR A 73 17.52 -3.85 -5.34
N TYR A 74 18.61 -3.60 -4.61
CA TYR A 74 19.95 -3.73 -5.16
C TYR A 74 20.33 -5.20 -5.37
N THR A 75 21.25 -5.48 -6.30
CA THR A 75 21.85 -6.82 -6.43
C THR A 75 22.50 -7.21 -5.09
N PHE A 76 22.28 -8.44 -4.65
CA PHE A 76 22.86 -8.97 -3.42
C PHE A 76 24.13 -9.78 -3.78
N ASP A 77 25.27 -9.11 -3.67
CA ASP A 77 26.59 -9.57 -4.15
C ASP A 77 27.75 -9.01 -3.29
N GLU A 78 29.00 -9.28 -3.68
CA GLU A 78 30.18 -8.85 -2.92
C GLU A 78 30.41 -7.32 -2.85
N THR A 79 29.72 -6.53 -3.67
CA THR A 79 29.77 -5.05 -3.68
C THR A 79 28.74 -4.43 -2.75
N THR A 80 27.79 -5.23 -2.27
CA THR A 80 26.64 -4.80 -1.45
C THR A 80 27.09 -4.14 -0.15
N LEU A 81 26.56 -2.94 0.14
CA LEU A 81 26.82 -2.27 1.41
C LEU A 81 26.18 -3.02 2.59
N TYR A 82 26.90 -3.06 3.71
CA TYR A 82 26.57 -3.84 4.90
C TYR A 82 26.86 -3.01 6.16
N TRP A 83 26.12 -3.27 7.24
CA TRP A 83 26.43 -2.66 8.53
C TRP A 83 27.77 -3.22 9.07
N PRO A 84 28.72 -2.39 9.55
CA PRO A 84 30.11 -2.81 9.80
C PRO A 84 30.38 -4.04 10.68
N THR A 85 29.44 -4.44 11.54
CA THR A 85 29.54 -5.62 12.41
C THR A 85 29.04 -6.93 11.78
N GLN A 86 28.43 -6.86 10.59
CA GLN A 86 27.91 -8.00 9.86
C GLN A 86 29.00 -8.69 9.03
N LYS A 87 28.83 -10.00 8.76
CA LYS A 87 29.62 -10.64 7.70
C LYS A 87 29.16 -10.09 6.35
N LYS A 88 30.09 -9.62 5.52
CA LYS A 88 29.79 -9.29 4.11
C LYS A 88 29.28 -10.51 3.34
N PHE A 89 28.66 -10.28 2.19
CA PHE A 89 28.31 -11.35 1.27
C PHE A 89 29.56 -12.09 0.75
N GLU A 90 29.44 -13.40 0.59
CA GLU A 90 30.42 -14.33 0.05
C GLU A 90 29.66 -15.45 -0.69
N LEU A 91 29.97 -15.64 -1.98
CA LEU A 91 29.45 -16.74 -2.80
C LEU A 91 30.53 -17.79 -2.99
N VAL A 92 30.23 -19.04 -2.64
CA VAL A 92 31.14 -20.18 -2.73
C VAL A 92 30.65 -21.09 -3.86
N VAL A 93 31.37 -21.09 -4.97
CA VAL A 93 31.08 -21.96 -6.11
C VAL A 93 31.48 -23.39 -5.77
N ILE A 94 30.50 -24.30 -5.79
CA ILE A 94 30.68 -25.73 -5.54
C ILE A 94 30.89 -26.46 -6.87
N GLU A 95 30.03 -26.19 -7.85
CA GLU A 95 30.10 -26.72 -9.23
C GLU A 95 29.83 -25.59 -10.23
N ASN A 96 30.55 -25.59 -11.37
CA ASN A 96 30.31 -24.65 -12.47
C ASN A 96 30.94 -25.19 -13.76
N GLY A 97 30.24 -26.11 -14.44
CA GLY A 97 30.74 -26.75 -15.65
C GLY A 97 29.87 -27.88 -16.19
N THR A 98 30.28 -28.42 -17.33
CA THR A 98 29.70 -29.65 -17.90
C THR A 98 30.22 -30.88 -17.15
N GLN A 99 29.30 -31.65 -16.57
CA GLN A 99 29.56 -32.88 -15.82
C GLN A 99 29.87 -34.06 -16.76
N GLU A 100 30.41 -35.17 -16.22
CA GLU A 100 30.83 -36.33 -17.03
C GLU A 100 29.67 -36.96 -17.84
N GLU A 101 28.44 -36.90 -17.33
CA GLU A 101 27.23 -37.37 -18.03
C GLU A 101 26.71 -36.38 -19.10
N GLY A 102 27.41 -35.28 -19.33
CA GLY A 102 27.19 -34.37 -20.47
C GLY A 102 26.17 -33.26 -20.25
N TYR A 103 25.71 -33.01 -19.01
CA TYR A 103 24.84 -31.89 -18.65
C TYR A 103 25.62 -30.75 -17.97
N TRP A 104 25.13 -29.52 -18.10
CA TRP A 104 25.70 -28.37 -17.37
C TRP A 104 25.16 -28.34 -15.94
N LEU A 105 26.05 -28.19 -14.97
CA LEU A 105 25.72 -27.96 -13.56
C LEU A 105 26.41 -26.68 -13.09
N GLN A 106 25.62 -25.84 -12.42
CA GLN A 106 26.10 -24.69 -11.65
C GLN A 106 25.44 -24.77 -10.28
N MET A 107 26.24 -24.69 -9.21
CA MET A 107 25.79 -24.82 -7.83
C MET A 107 26.69 -24.00 -6.91
N GLU A 108 26.07 -23.18 -6.06
CA GLU A 108 26.76 -22.31 -5.12
C GLU A 108 26.12 -22.38 -3.72
N GLU A 109 26.96 -22.25 -2.70
CA GLU A 109 26.54 -21.83 -1.35
C GLU A 109 26.77 -20.32 -1.21
N TYR A 110 26.07 -19.64 -0.28
CA TYR A 110 26.40 -18.27 0.06
C TYR A 110 26.36 -18.04 1.58
N PHE A 111 27.17 -17.09 2.04
CA PHE A 111 27.25 -16.67 3.43
C PHE A 111 27.15 -15.14 3.50
N SER A 112 26.33 -14.63 4.42
CA SER A 112 26.21 -13.19 4.69
C SER A 112 25.61 -12.97 6.06
N GLY A 113 25.68 -11.73 6.58
CA GLY A 113 24.74 -11.26 7.59
C GLY A 113 23.31 -11.17 7.01
N ILE A 114 22.31 -11.21 7.88
CA ILE A 114 20.89 -11.08 7.48
C ILE A 114 20.43 -9.62 7.37
N HIS A 115 21.23 -8.69 7.91
CA HIS A 115 21.05 -7.23 7.84
C HIS A 115 22.09 -6.62 6.87
N VAL A 116 21.94 -6.94 5.58
CA VAL A 116 22.91 -6.62 4.51
C VAL A 116 22.15 -6.30 3.22
N GLY A 117 22.56 -5.26 2.49
CA GLY A 117 21.91 -4.84 1.26
C GLY A 117 20.47 -4.35 1.48
N THR A 118 19.65 -4.44 0.43
CA THR A 118 18.20 -4.25 0.55
C THR A 118 17.62 -5.39 1.39
N HIS A 119 17.21 -5.08 2.61
CA HIS A 119 16.78 -6.08 3.58
C HIS A 119 15.61 -5.59 4.44
N MET A 120 15.07 -6.50 5.24
CA MET A 120 14.01 -6.26 6.22
C MET A 120 14.55 -6.44 7.63
N ASP A 121 14.14 -5.56 8.54
CA ASP A 121 14.24 -5.75 9.98
C ASP A 121 12.91 -6.25 10.52
N ALA A 122 12.91 -7.48 11.02
CA ALA A 122 11.77 -8.00 11.74
C ALA A 122 11.66 -7.31 13.11
N PRO A 123 10.43 -7.10 13.63
CA PRO A 123 10.19 -6.52 14.95
C PRO A 123 11.08 -7.06 16.09
N CYS A 124 11.42 -8.36 16.08
CA CYS A 124 12.28 -8.97 17.09
C CYS A 124 13.74 -8.50 17.10
N HIS A 125 14.21 -7.75 16.08
CA HIS A 125 15.58 -7.23 16.02
C HIS A 125 15.92 -6.31 17.20
N PHE A 126 15.00 -5.42 17.58
CA PHE A 126 15.16 -4.51 18.73
C PHE A 126 14.12 -4.75 19.85
N ALA A 127 13.00 -5.43 19.57
CA ALA A 127 11.92 -5.60 20.54
C ALA A 127 11.70 -7.08 20.91
N LYS A 128 12.13 -7.45 22.12
CA LYS A 128 12.11 -8.84 22.60
C LYS A 128 10.70 -9.43 22.64
N GLY A 129 10.48 -10.53 21.91
CA GLY A 129 9.20 -11.25 21.86
C GLY A 129 8.18 -10.69 20.86
N ARG A 130 8.59 -9.73 20.02
CA ARG A 130 7.89 -9.33 18.81
C ARG A 130 8.15 -10.31 17.65
N TRP A 131 7.51 -10.12 16.50
CA TRP A 131 7.62 -11.04 15.36
C TRP A 131 9.05 -11.15 14.80
N SER A 132 9.46 -12.39 14.51
CA SER A 132 10.55 -12.69 13.57
C SER A 132 10.06 -12.69 12.11
N VAL A 133 10.97 -12.69 11.14
CA VAL A 133 10.65 -12.62 9.70
C VAL A 133 9.58 -13.64 9.27
N ASP A 134 9.66 -14.87 9.78
CA ASP A 134 8.74 -15.96 9.46
C ASP A 134 7.34 -15.83 10.07
N GLN A 135 7.17 -14.92 11.04
CA GLN A 135 5.94 -14.67 11.80
C GLN A 135 5.16 -13.43 11.32
N ILE A 136 5.76 -12.55 10.52
CA ILE A 136 5.10 -11.35 9.99
C ILE A 136 3.91 -11.76 9.10
N PRO A 137 2.70 -11.22 9.31
CA PRO A 137 1.54 -11.57 8.49
C PRO A 137 1.73 -11.18 7.02
N LEU A 138 1.37 -12.07 6.09
CA LEU A 138 1.46 -11.79 4.64
C LEU A 138 0.62 -10.57 4.21
N SER A 139 -0.45 -10.26 4.94
CA SER A 139 -1.28 -9.05 4.74
C SER A 139 -0.60 -7.74 5.15
N HIS A 140 0.52 -7.80 5.88
CA HIS A 140 1.37 -6.63 6.16
C HIS A 140 2.45 -6.46 5.08
N LEU A 141 2.89 -7.58 4.48
CA LEU A 141 3.92 -7.65 3.43
C LEU A 141 3.42 -7.26 2.02
N THR A 142 2.14 -6.92 1.85
CA THR A 142 1.59 -6.46 0.57
C THR A 142 0.52 -5.39 0.81
N ALA A 143 0.88 -4.13 0.59
CA ALA A 143 0.07 -2.97 0.98
C ALA A 143 0.44 -1.70 0.18
N PRO A 144 -0.39 -0.64 0.23
CA PRO A 144 -0.10 0.63 -0.46
C PRO A 144 1.16 1.31 0.06
N ALA A 145 1.91 1.94 -0.84
CA ALA A 145 3.06 2.78 -0.50
C ALA A 145 2.61 4.21 -0.14
N ALA A 146 3.18 4.76 0.92
CA ALA A 146 3.13 6.18 1.25
C ALA A 146 4.55 6.78 1.21
N VAL A 147 4.88 7.50 0.14
CA VAL A 147 6.26 8.00 -0.08
C VAL A 147 6.42 9.39 0.51
N ILE A 148 7.16 9.48 1.61
CA ILE A 148 7.48 10.70 2.33
C ILE A 148 8.78 11.26 1.74
N ASP A 149 8.67 12.30 0.91
CA ASP A 149 9.80 12.86 0.18
C ASP A 149 10.53 13.93 0.99
N ILE A 150 11.71 13.59 1.51
CA ILE A 150 12.63 14.51 2.18
C ILE A 150 13.87 14.83 1.32
N THR A 151 13.86 14.51 0.02
CA THR A 151 15.03 14.63 -0.88
C THR A 151 15.69 16.01 -0.81
N LYS A 152 14.90 17.09 -0.78
CA LYS A 152 15.44 18.46 -0.65
C LYS A 152 16.18 18.67 0.67
N LYS A 153 15.63 18.17 1.79
CA LYS A 153 16.30 18.25 3.09
C LYS A 153 17.62 17.49 3.05
N ALA A 154 17.63 16.29 2.45
CA ALA A 154 18.80 15.44 2.25
C ALA A 154 19.82 15.94 1.19
N GLU A 155 19.52 17.05 0.52
CA GLU A 155 20.44 17.80 -0.36
C GLU A 155 20.97 19.07 0.31
N GLU A 156 20.24 19.62 1.30
CA GLU A 156 20.65 20.78 2.10
C GLU A 156 21.44 20.39 3.37
N ASP A 157 21.08 19.26 3.99
CA ASP A 157 21.68 18.69 5.20
C ASP A 157 21.94 17.18 5.00
N ARG A 158 23.15 16.73 5.36
CA ARG A 158 23.57 15.33 5.20
C ARG A 158 22.91 14.41 6.25
N ASP A 159 22.57 14.94 7.41
CA ASP A 159 22.03 14.19 8.56
C ASP A 159 20.53 14.41 8.76
N ALA A 160 19.88 14.93 7.70
CA ALA A 160 18.50 15.39 7.69
C ALA A 160 17.50 14.38 8.29
N LEU A 161 16.67 14.86 9.22
CA LEU A 161 15.67 14.06 9.90
C LEU A 161 14.26 14.30 9.35
N VAL A 162 13.52 13.20 9.09
CA VAL A 162 12.06 13.22 8.94
C VAL A 162 11.45 13.77 10.22
N GLN A 163 10.47 14.66 10.09
CA GLN A 163 9.72 15.26 11.20
C GLN A 163 8.23 14.91 11.13
N VAL A 164 7.52 15.08 12.25
CA VAL A 164 6.05 14.92 12.34
C VAL A 164 5.33 15.66 11.21
N ASP A 165 5.71 16.91 11.02
CA ASP A 165 5.38 17.81 9.91
C ASP A 165 5.34 17.15 8.52
N ASP A 166 6.23 16.21 8.22
CA ASP A 166 6.35 15.62 6.89
C ASP A 166 5.28 14.56 6.62
N PHE A 167 4.88 13.82 7.66
CA PHE A 167 3.73 12.91 7.61
C PHE A 167 2.42 13.70 7.46
N GLU A 168 2.23 14.75 8.28
CA GLU A 168 1.02 15.58 8.23
C GLU A 168 0.88 16.32 6.89
N LYS A 169 2.00 16.79 6.30
CA LYS A 169 2.02 17.37 4.94
C LYS A 169 1.69 16.34 3.87
N TRP A 170 2.19 15.11 3.98
CA TRP A 170 1.87 14.06 3.02
C TRP A 170 0.37 13.73 3.02
N GLU A 171 -0.26 13.59 4.19
CA GLU A 171 -1.71 13.35 4.28
C GLU A 171 -2.52 14.55 3.74
N MET A 172 -2.10 15.78 4.08
CA MET A 172 -2.73 17.00 3.58
C MET A 172 -2.62 17.16 2.05
N MET A 173 -1.49 16.78 1.44
CA MET A 173 -1.24 16.89 0.00
C MET A 173 -1.84 15.74 -0.82
N SER A 174 -1.90 14.53 -0.26
CA SER A 174 -2.41 13.33 -0.94
C SER A 174 -3.91 13.11 -0.75
N GLY A 175 -4.48 13.62 0.36
CA GLY A 175 -5.84 13.32 0.79
C GLY A 175 -6.03 11.86 1.26
N GLN A 176 -4.95 11.11 1.48
CA GLN A 176 -4.98 9.72 1.94
C GLN A 176 -4.64 9.63 3.44
N SER A 177 -4.99 8.51 4.09
CA SER A 177 -4.46 8.16 5.42
C SER A 177 -3.19 7.33 5.27
N LEU A 178 -2.29 7.42 6.25
CA LEU A 178 -1.15 6.51 6.42
C LEU A 178 -1.55 5.15 7.02
N ASP A 179 -2.77 4.98 7.56
CA ASP A 179 -3.25 3.70 8.09
C ASP A 179 -3.26 2.59 7.02
N GLY A 180 -2.72 1.42 7.36
CA GLY A 180 -2.65 0.26 6.46
C GLY A 180 -1.64 0.40 5.32
N THR A 181 -0.75 1.40 5.36
CA THR A 181 0.30 1.63 4.35
C THR A 181 1.66 1.08 4.81
N ILE A 182 2.59 0.98 3.85
CA ILE A 182 4.03 0.89 4.11
C ILE A 182 4.63 2.27 3.80
N ILE A 183 5.29 2.87 4.79
CA ILE A 183 5.94 4.16 4.68
C ILE A 183 7.25 4.01 3.93
N MET A 184 7.53 4.88 2.96
CA MET A 184 8.78 4.90 2.21
C MET A 184 9.41 6.30 2.34
N ILE A 185 10.44 6.42 3.18
CA ILE A 185 11.21 7.65 3.35
C ILE A 185 12.15 7.79 2.15
N ARG A 186 11.81 8.70 1.24
CA ARG A 186 12.64 9.01 0.07
C ARG A 186 13.56 10.18 0.42
N SER A 187 14.83 9.88 0.64
CA SER A 187 15.89 10.89 0.78
C SER A 187 16.64 11.14 -0.54
N GLY A 188 16.41 10.35 -1.59
CA GLY A 188 17.22 10.39 -2.81
C GLY A 188 18.66 9.96 -2.54
N TRP A 189 18.85 9.04 -1.59
CA TRP A 189 20.15 8.55 -1.14
C TRP A 189 20.77 7.55 -2.11
N GLY A 190 19.93 6.74 -2.77
CA GLY A 190 20.35 5.66 -3.68
C GLY A 190 21.29 6.07 -4.82
N LYS A 191 21.32 7.36 -5.20
CA LYS A 191 22.32 7.94 -6.11
C LYS A 191 23.78 7.83 -5.63
N ARG A 192 23.99 7.42 -4.38
CA ARG A 192 25.29 7.22 -3.73
C ARG A 192 25.65 5.73 -3.54
N TRP A 193 24.77 4.78 -3.86
CA TRP A 193 24.92 3.35 -3.52
C TRP A 193 26.28 2.74 -3.92
N ASN A 194 26.77 3.05 -5.12
CA ASN A 194 28.02 2.52 -5.66
C ASN A 194 29.30 3.20 -5.11
N ASP A 195 29.17 4.14 -4.18
CA ASP A 195 30.27 4.85 -3.53
C ASP A 195 30.06 4.83 -2.01
N LYS A 196 30.80 3.96 -1.32
CA LYS A 196 30.71 3.77 0.12
C LYS A 196 30.92 5.08 0.88
N GLU A 197 31.92 5.88 0.53
CA GLU A 197 32.25 7.12 1.24
C GLU A 197 31.16 8.17 1.02
N ALA A 198 30.65 8.29 -0.21
CA ALA A 198 29.47 9.11 -0.48
C ALA A 198 28.24 8.62 0.30
N PHE A 199 28.00 7.30 0.39
CA PHE A 199 26.81 6.73 1.03
C PHE A 199 26.81 6.86 2.56
N ILE A 200 27.90 6.49 3.25
CA ILE A 200 27.94 6.50 4.73
C ILE A 200 28.67 7.70 5.34
N GLY A 201 29.45 8.46 4.56
CA GLY A 201 30.14 9.67 5.02
C GLY A 201 31.61 9.46 5.42
N THR A 202 32.10 8.23 5.32
CA THR A 202 33.48 7.86 5.62
C THR A 202 33.91 6.63 4.80
N PRO A 203 35.19 6.50 4.41
CA PRO A 203 35.71 5.23 3.87
C PRO A 203 35.88 4.17 4.97
N ASP A 204 35.88 4.55 6.24
CA ASP A 204 36.09 3.66 7.40
C ASP A 204 34.87 2.76 7.70
N ASN A 205 35.03 1.86 8.66
CA ASN A 205 33.95 1.06 9.26
C ASN A 205 33.50 1.61 10.64
N ASP A 206 33.85 2.86 10.93
CA ASP A 206 33.55 3.54 12.21
C ASP A 206 32.15 4.19 12.18
N THR A 207 31.20 3.59 12.89
CA THR A 207 29.81 4.06 12.97
C THR A 207 29.64 5.41 13.67
N THR A 208 30.67 5.93 14.34
CA THR A 208 30.62 7.28 14.95
C THR A 208 30.89 8.40 13.95
N LYS A 209 31.38 8.05 12.74
CA LYS A 209 31.60 8.95 11.61
C LYS A 209 30.52 8.84 10.53
N PHE A 210 29.42 8.15 10.83
CA PHE A 210 28.35 7.93 9.88
C PHE A 210 27.49 9.18 9.74
N HIS A 211 27.17 9.52 8.51
CA HIS A 211 26.36 10.68 8.15
C HIS A 211 25.43 10.32 7.00
N TYR A 212 24.12 10.27 7.26
CA TYR A 212 23.06 10.06 6.27
C TYR A 212 21.68 10.34 6.91
N PRO A 213 20.63 10.64 6.13
CA PRO A 213 19.29 10.93 6.63
C PRO A 213 18.63 9.78 7.39
N GLY A 214 17.63 10.10 8.19
CA GLY A 214 16.84 9.12 8.94
C GLY A 214 15.58 9.72 9.57
N ILE A 215 14.96 9.02 10.50
CA ILE A 215 13.69 9.41 11.13
C ILE A 215 13.95 10.00 12.52
N SER A 216 13.38 11.16 12.87
CA SER A 216 13.51 11.68 14.23
C SER A 216 12.76 10.81 15.24
N LYS A 217 13.24 10.77 16.48
CA LYS A 217 12.60 10.08 17.60
C LYS A 217 11.14 10.54 17.76
N GLU A 218 10.91 11.83 17.60
CA GLU A 218 9.60 12.49 17.72
C GLU A 218 8.69 12.09 16.55
N ALA A 219 9.22 12.02 15.32
CA ALA A 219 8.48 11.54 14.14
C ALA A 219 8.12 10.05 14.26
N ALA A 220 9.07 9.20 14.67
CA ALA A 220 8.84 7.78 14.91
C ALA A 220 7.78 7.55 16.00
N GLN A 221 7.86 8.28 17.12
CA GLN A 221 6.88 8.19 18.21
C GLN A 221 5.49 8.63 17.77
N TRP A 222 5.39 9.78 17.09
CA TRP A 222 4.12 10.27 16.56
C TRP A 222 3.48 9.26 15.60
N LEU A 223 4.25 8.73 14.64
CA LEU A 223 3.75 7.75 13.67
C LEU A 223 3.21 6.51 14.38
N MET A 224 3.97 5.98 15.33
CA MET A 224 3.63 4.78 16.10
C MET A 224 2.48 4.95 17.10
N ASP A 225 2.12 6.17 17.49
CA ASP A 225 1.01 6.44 18.41
C ASP A 225 -0.25 6.96 17.69
N ASN A 226 -0.13 7.43 16.44
CA ASN A 226 -1.23 8.04 15.70
C ASN A 226 -1.66 7.28 14.44
N ARG A 227 -0.88 6.33 13.90
CA ARG A 227 -1.18 5.61 12.65
C ARG A 227 -0.85 4.12 12.73
N ASN A 228 -1.63 3.31 12.01
CA ASN A 228 -1.53 1.85 11.96
C ASN A 228 -0.82 1.41 10.67
N VAL A 229 0.44 1.79 10.51
CA VAL A 229 1.30 1.37 9.38
C VAL A 229 1.76 -0.08 9.53
N TYR A 230 2.18 -0.72 8.44
CA TYR A 230 2.66 -2.12 8.45
C TYR A 230 4.19 -2.24 8.42
N GLY A 231 4.86 -1.32 7.72
CA GLY A 231 6.30 -1.24 7.64
C GLY A 231 6.78 0.19 7.40
N VAL A 232 8.06 0.45 7.65
CA VAL A 232 8.73 1.72 7.37
C VAL A 232 10.05 1.43 6.66
N GLY A 233 10.27 2.04 5.49
CA GLY A 233 11.45 1.85 4.66
C GLY A 233 12.24 3.12 4.39
N THR A 234 13.54 2.98 4.14
CA THR A 234 14.49 4.06 3.83
C THR A 234 15.43 3.69 2.68
N ASP A 235 15.91 4.68 1.93
CA ASP A 235 16.96 4.51 0.90
C ASP A 235 18.40 4.64 1.47
N THR A 236 18.52 4.82 2.80
CA THR A 236 19.79 4.92 3.55
C THR A 236 20.21 3.58 4.21
N LEU A 237 21.38 3.58 4.87
CA LEU A 237 21.92 2.42 5.61
C LEU A 237 21.19 2.16 6.95
N SER A 238 20.30 3.05 7.40
CA SER A 238 19.53 2.81 8.63
C SER A 238 18.24 3.64 8.73
N LEU A 239 17.20 3.14 9.40
CA LEU A 239 16.00 3.92 9.77
C LEU A 239 16.33 5.15 10.63
N ASP A 240 17.38 5.05 11.45
CA ASP A 240 17.97 6.14 12.22
C ASP A 240 19.00 6.92 11.36
N ASN A 241 19.24 8.20 11.63
CA ASN A 241 20.25 8.96 10.88
C ASN A 241 21.68 8.54 11.28
N GLY A 242 22.65 8.74 10.39
CA GLY A 242 24.03 8.26 10.57
C GLY A 242 24.68 8.56 11.93
N PRO A 243 24.54 9.77 12.50
CA PRO A 243 25.10 10.09 13.81
C PRO A 243 24.40 9.40 15.01
N SER A 244 23.24 8.76 14.83
CA SER A 244 22.42 8.18 15.92
C SER A 244 23.15 7.05 16.65
N GLN A 245 23.31 7.22 17.96
CA GLN A 245 23.88 6.19 18.85
C GLN A 245 22.81 5.53 19.75
N GLU A 246 21.58 6.06 19.81
CA GLU A 246 20.49 5.50 20.62
C GLU A 246 19.58 4.53 19.84
N LEU A 247 19.63 4.58 18.50
CA LEU A 247 18.79 3.83 17.55
C LEU A 247 17.29 3.89 17.93
N MET A 248 16.79 5.11 18.06
CA MET A 248 15.45 5.37 18.58
C MET A 248 14.35 5.13 17.55
N ALA A 249 14.60 5.35 16.25
CA ALA A 249 13.61 5.02 15.23
C ALA A 249 13.36 3.51 15.21
N HIS A 250 14.44 2.70 15.20
CA HIS A 250 14.37 1.24 15.38
C HIS A 250 13.56 0.83 16.62
N ARG A 251 13.96 1.32 17.80
CA ARG A 251 13.39 0.89 19.08
C ARG A 251 11.92 1.27 19.26
N ILE A 252 11.47 2.35 18.61
CA ILE A 252 10.07 2.80 18.65
C ILE A 252 9.23 2.02 17.61
N ILE A 253 9.70 1.92 16.36
CA ILE A 253 8.95 1.30 15.25
C ILE A 253 8.81 -0.21 15.47
N LEU A 254 9.93 -0.89 15.73
CA LEU A 254 9.95 -2.35 15.83
C LEU A 254 9.20 -2.89 17.06
N ASP A 255 9.04 -2.12 18.14
CA ASP A 255 8.18 -2.55 19.26
C ASP A 255 6.69 -2.58 18.92
N LYS A 256 6.22 -1.79 17.94
CA LYS A 256 4.80 -1.83 17.53
C LYS A 256 4.45 -2.99 16.59
N ASN A 257 5.35 -3.97 16.38
CA ASN A 257 5.23 -5.02 15.35
C ASN A 257 5.21 -4.49 13.89
N VAL A 258 5.68 -3.26 13.69
CA VAL A 258 5.95 -2.67 12.37
C VAL A 258 7.38 -3.07 11.96
N TYR A 259 7.60 -3.48 10.71
CA TYR A 259 8.93 -3.92 10.24
C TYR A 259 9.74 -2.78 9.59
N GLY A 260 11.06 -2.89 9.62
CA GLY A 260 11.99 -2.01 8.89
C GLY A 260 12.27 -2.49 7.47
N LEU A 261 12.64 -1.58 6.57
CA LEU A 261 13.25 -1.87 5.27
C LEU A 261 14.41 -0.90 5.01
N GLU A 262 15.62 -1.40 4.78
CA GLU A 262 16.80 -0.54 4.65
C GLU A 262 17.51 -0.75 3.30
N ASN A 263 18.26 0.25 2.85
CA ASN A 263 18.91 0.30 1.53
C ASN A 263 17.94 -0.01 0.38
N VAL A 264 16.74 0.56 0.40
CA VAL A 264 15.74 0.34 -0.65
C VAL A 264 16.10 1.13 -1.91
N ALA A 265 16.17 0.43 -3.05
CA ALA A 265 16.54 1.05 -4.33
C ALA A 265 15.37 1.77 -5.01
N ASN A 266 15.70 2.65 -5.96
CA ASN A 266 14.78 3.19 -6.98
C ASN A 266 13.51 3.90 -6.44
N MET A 267 13.56 4.44 -5.21
CA MET A 267 12.44 5.20 -4.62
C MET A 267 12.02 6.43 -5.44
N ASP A 268 12.94 7.00 -6.22
CA ASP A 268 12.70 8.14 -7.12
C ASP A 268 11.74 7.80 -8.27
N MET A 269 11.60 6.51 -8.63
CA MET A 269 10.61 6.03 -9.59
C MET A 269 9.18 5.97 -9.02
N LEU A 270 8.99 6.07 -7.70
CA LEU A 270 7.65 5.94 -7.10
C LEU A 270 6.81 7.23 -7.19
N PRO A 271 5.50 7.11 -7.49
CA PRO A 271 4.55 8.19 -7.21
C PRO A 271 4.39 8.37 -5.69
N ILE A 272 4.00 9.57 -5.25
CA ILE A 272 3.88 9.87 -3.80
C ILE A 272 2.86 8.99 -3.06
N TYR A 273 1.85 8.48 -3.77
CA TYR A 273 0.88 7.49 -3.30
C TYR A 273 0.37 6.66 -4.49
N GLY A 274 -0.37 5.57 -4.21
CA GLY A 274 -1.09 4.79 -5.23
C GLY A 274 -0.30 3.64 -5.86
N ALA A 275 0.97 3.45 -5.47
CA ALA A 275 1.67 2.19 -5.67
C ALA A 275 1.29 1.17 -4.60
N THR A 276 1.33 -0.11 -4.95
CA THR A 276 1.29 -1.24 -3.99
C THR A 276 2.67 -1.86 -3.93
N LEU A 277 3.21 -2.06 -2.73
CA LEU A 277 4.46 -2.78 -2.52
C LEU A 277 4.18 -4.26 -2.29
N TYR A 278 5.09 -5.09 -2.79
CA TYR A 278 5.21 -6.51 -2.50
C TYR A 278 6.58 -6.69 -1.85
N VAL A 279 6.58 -6.93 -0.53
CA VAL A 279 7.78 -7.03 0.30
C VAL A 279 8.05 -8.50 0.58
N MET A 280 9.04 -9.07 -0.12
CA MET A 280 9.29 -10.51 -0.15
C MET A 280 10.62 -10.85 0.53
N PRO A 281 10.66 -10.93 1.88
CA PRO A 281 11.84 -11.37 2.61
C PRO A 281 12.08 -12.86 2.42
N MET A 282 13.34 -13.29 2.50
CA MET A 282 13.62 -14.72 2.68
C MET A 282 13.01 -15.19 4.01
N LYS A 283 12.16 -16.23 3.98
CA LYS A 283 11.40 -16.67 5.15
C LYS A 283 12.24 -17.51 6.13
N ILE A 284 13.25 -16.88 6.75
CA ILE A 284 14.16 -17.51 7.70
C ILE A 284 13.49 -17.62 9.07
N GLY A 285 13.43 -18.85 9.61
CA GLY A 285 12.75 -19.14 10.88
C GLY A 285 13.41 -18.50 12.10
N ASN A 286 12.65 -17.77 12.91
CA ASN A 286 13.08 -17.04 14.10
C ASN A 286 14.13 -15.93 13.85
N ALA A 287 14.33 -15.48 12.61
CA ALA A 287 15.33 -14.47 12.26
C ALA A 287 14.89 -13.04 12.62
N SER A 288 15.88 -12.19 12.96
CA SER A 288 15.71 -10.74 13.19
C SER A 288 15.66 -9.92 11.90
N GLY A 289 16.06 -10.47 10.78
CA GLY A 289 16.02 -9.81 9.48
C GLY A 289 16.27 -10.78 8.33
N ALA A 290 16.13 -10.29 7.10
CA ALA A 290 16.41 -11.08 5.90
C ALA A 290 16.67 -10.18 4.67
N PRO A 291 17.56 -10.58 3.75
CA PRO A 291 17.59 -10.04 2.39
C PRO A 291 16.20 -10.12 1.77
N THR A 292 15.74 -9.03 1.16
CA THR A 292 14.32 -8.82 0.85
C THR A 292 14.14 -8.25 -0.54
N ARG A 293 13.41 -8.96 -1.41
CA ARG A 293 13.02 -8.43 -2.72
C ARG A 293 11.81 -7.53 -2.55
N ILE A 294 11.95 -6.26 -2.87
CA ILE A 294 10.86 -5.27 -2.82
C ILE A 294 10.46 -4.94 -4.26
N ILE A 295 9.18 -5.08 -4.58
CA ILE A 295 8.63 -4.73 -5.89
C ILE A 295 7.48 -3.75 -5.67
N ALA A 296 7.51 -2.59 -6.32
CA ALA A 296 6.37 -1.68 -6.39
C ALA A 296 5.60 -1.85 -7.69
N VAL A 297 4.27 -1.80 -7.62
CA VAL A 297 3.38 -1.90 -8.78
C VAL A 297 2.37 -0.76 -8.75
N PHE A 298 2.25 -0.02 -9.86
CA PHE A 298 1.30 1.10 -10.01
C PHE A 298 0.78 1.23 -11.45
N PRO A 299 -0.34 1.93 -11.69
CA PRO A 299 -0.79 2.27 -13.03
C PRO A 299 0.26 3.07 -13.81
N LYS A 300 0.68 2.57 -14.97
CA LYS A 300 1.59 3.27 -15.88
C LYS A 300 0.87 4.46 -16.51
N ILE A 301 1.52 5.62 -16.45
CA ILE A 301 0.92 6.89 -16.83
C ILE A 301 1.15 7.12 -18.33
N LEU A 302 0.12 6.85 -19.12
CA LEU A 302 0.21 6.89 -20.59
C LEU A 302 0.13 8.30 -21.18
N PHE A 303 -0.58 9.21 -20.51
CA PHE A 303 -0.85 10.58 -20.98
C PHE A 303 -0.84 11.56 -19.81
N THR A 304 -0.24 12.73 -20.01
CA THR A 304 -0.40 13.88 -19.11
C THR A 304 -1.60 14.74 -19.52
N LYS A 305 -1.99 15.69 -18.67
CA LYS A 305 -3.19 16.55 -18.83
C LYS A 305 -3.17 17.43 -20.09
N ASP A 306 -1.98 17.72 -20.60
CA ASP A 306 -1.70 18.47 -21.82
C ASP A 306 -1.62 17.60 -23.09
N GLY A 307 -1.77 16.28 -22.96
CA GLY A 307 -1.80 15.33 -24.09
C GLY A 307 -0.43 14.97 -24.65
N THR A 308 0.68 15.38 -24.02
CA THR A 308 2.00 14.85 -24.37
C THR A 308 2.16 13.42 -23.86
N THR A 309 2.99 12.64 -24.55
CA THR A 309 3.44 11.33 -24.05
C THR A 309 4.35 11.55 -22.85
N ALA A 310 4.19 10.75 -21.80
CA ALA A 310 4.92 10.89 -20.55
C ALA A 310 6.41 10.47 -20.67
N THR A 311 7.22 11.26 -21.36
CA THR A 311 8.66 11.13 -21.44
C THR A 311 9.34 11.98 -20.37
N GLU A 312 9.80 11.32 -19.30
CA GLU A 312 10.87 11.74 -18.37
C GLU A 312 10.68 13.02 -17.50
N ARG A 313 9.62 13.83 -17.65
CA ARG A 313 9.62 15.19 -17.02
C ARG A 313 8.47 15.61 -16.09
N SER A 314 7.54 14.73 -15.70
CA SER A 314 6.33 15.15 -14.93
C SER A 314 5.92 14.29 -13.73
N LEU A 315 6.68 13.25 -13.34
CA LEU A 315 6.32 12.35 -12.22
C LEU A 315 6.22 13.03 -10.82
N ARG A 316 6.64 14.30 -10.69
CA ARG A 316 6.70 15.02 -9.41
C ARG A 316 5.36 15.63 -8.94
N GLU A 317 4.31 15.68 -9.76
CA GLU A 317 3.07 16.42 -9.45
C GLU A 317 1.77 15.63 -9.76
N ILE A 318 1.77 14.30 -9.58
CA ILE A 318 0.68 13.44 -10.06
C ILE A 318 -0.28 13.05 -8.93
N ILE A 319 -1.36 13.82 -8.82
CA ILE A 319 -2.56 13.49 -8.04
C ILE A 319 -3.47 12.60 -8.90
N ILE A 320 -3.68 11.34 -8.50
CA ILE A 320 -4.59 10.41 -9.17
C ILE A 320 -6.02 10.69 -8.71
N PHE A 321 -6.75 11.52 -9.47
CA PHE A 321 -8.18 11.74 -9.26
C PHE A 321 -9.00 10.52 -9.72
N ASN A 322 -9.49 9.73 -8.76
CA ASN A 322 -10.69 8.92 -8.99
C ASN A 322 -11.91 9.83 -9.15
N LYS A 323 -12.85 9.43 -10.02
CA LYS A 323 -14.13 10.10 -10.32
C LYS A 323 -15.29 9.14 -10.11
#